data_AF-A0A127SDN7-F1
#
_entry.id   AF-A0A127SDN7-F1
#
_cell.length_a   1.000
_cell.length_b   1.000
_cell.length_c   1.000
_cell.angle_alpha   90.00
_cell.angle_beta   90.00
_cell.angle_gamma   90.00
#
_symmetry.space_group_name_H-M   'P 1'
#
loop_
_entity.id
_entity.type
_entity.pdbx_description
1 polymer ?
#
loop_
_entity_poly.entity_id
_entity_poly.type
_entity_poly.pdbx_seq_one_letter_code
_entity_poly.pdbx_strand_id
1 'polypeptide(L)' 'MADYFLKGLACLKFRLPKVLGIVNITTDSFSDGGLYLDEGRALAKALELMADGAYIIDLGAASSN' A
#
# COMPACT_ATOMS: atom_id res chain seq x y z
N MET A 1 13.68 13.88 -6.51
CA MET A 1 13.07 12.86 -5.62
C MET A 1 11.72 12.55 -6.23
N ALA A 2 11.53 11.35 -6.77
CA ALA A 2 10.56 11.09 -7.83
C ALA A 2 9.09 11.30 -7.43
N ASP A 3 8.34 11.88 -8.36
CA ASP A 3 6.88 12.03 -8.31
C ASP A 3 6.23 10.64 -8.53
N TYR A 4 6.19 9.81 -7.48
CA TYR A 4 5.49 8.51 -7.47
C TYR A 4 3.97 8.65 -7.35
N PHE A 5 3.45 9.88 -7.29
CA PHE A 5 2.03 10.15 -7.09
C PHE A 5 1.33 10.41 -8.40
N LEU A 6 0.55 9.42 -8.83
CA LEU A 6 -0.54 9.66 -9.76
C LEU A 6 -1.69 10.34 -9.00
N LYS A 7 -2.13 11.51 -9.47
CA LYS A 7 -3.32 12.21 -8.93
C LYS A 7 -4.48 12.07 -9.92
N GLY A 8 -5.62 11.54 -9.47
CA GLY A 8 -6.86 11.44 -10.25
C GLY A 8 -7.13 10.07 -10.88
N LEU A 9 -8.17 10.00 -11.74
CA LEU A 9 -8.54 8.78 -12.46
C LEU A 9 -7.50 8.52 -13.55
N ALA A 10 -6.80 7.40 -13.48
CA ALA A 10 -5.81 7.04 -14.48
C ALA A 10 -5.98 5.62 -14.98
N CYS A 11 -5.82 5.46 -16.29
CA CYS A 11 -5.72 4.15 -16.91
C CYS A 11 -4.25 3.74 -16.96
N LEU A 12 -3.88 2.76 -16.16
CA LEU A 12 -2.55 2.17 -16.19
C LEU A 12 -2.52 1.04 -17.23
N LYS A 13 -1.59 1.14 -18.20
CA LYS A 13 -1.34 0.08 -19.17
C LYS A 13 -0.03 -0.61 -18.83
N PHE A 14 -0.09 -1.93 -18.59
CA PHE A 14 1.08 -2.74 -18.30
C PHE A 14 1.37 -3.71 -19.44
N ARG A 15 2.65 -3.79 -19.85
CA ARG A 15 3.11 -4.78 -20.84
C ARG A 15 3.54 -6.10 -20.21
N LEU A 16 3.77 -6.11 -18.89
CA LEU A 16 4.23 -7.25 -18.10
C LEU A 16 3.51 -7.24 -16.75
N PRO A 17 3.40 -8.39 -16.05
CA PRO A 17 2.84 -8.45 -14.70
C PRO A 17 3.51 -7.44 -13.76
N LYS A 18 2.72 -6.91 -12.83
CA LYS A 18 3.16 -5.95 -11.82
C LYS A 18 2.87 -6.48 -10.44
N VAL A 19 3.75 -6.15 -9.50
CA VAL A 19 3.56 -6.45 -8.09
C VAL A 19 2.75 -5.32 -7.46
N LEU A 20 1.68 -5.70 -6.78
CA LEU A 20 0.84 -4.83 -5.97
C LEU A 20 1.21 -5.06 -4.50
N GLY A 21 1.72 -4.02 -3.84
CA GLY A 21 1.96 -4.05 -2.40
C GLY A 21 0.68 -3.71 -1.66
N ILE A 22 0.32 -4.50 -0.64
CA ILE A 22 -0.88 -4.26 0.16
C ILE A 22 -0.46 -3.77 1.54
N VAL A 23 -1.03 -2.66 1.98
CA VAL A 23 -0.90 -2.15 3.36
C VAL A 23 -2.30 -2.11 3.97
N ASN A 24 -2.55 -3.04 4.89
CA ASN A 24 -3.79 -3.10 5.64
C ASN A 24 -3.70 -2.19 6.87
N ILE A 25 -4.59 -1.20 6.94
CA ILE A 25 -4.71 -0.19 8.00
C ILE A 25 -5.97 -0.51 8.81
N THR A 26 -6.02 -1.68 9.46
CA THR A 26 -7.22 -2.14 10.18
C THR A 26 -6.99 -2.31 11.69
N THR A 27 -8.02 -2.02 12.47
CA THR A 27 -8.05 -2.21 13.94
C THR A 27 -8.28 -3.67 14.36
N ASP A 28 -8.70 -4.54 13.43
CA ASP A 28 -9.11 -5.92 13.69
C ASP A 28 -8.09 -6.98 13.25
N SER A 29 -6.84 -6.56 13.03
CA SER A 29 -5.76 -7.46 12.63
C SER A 29 -5.44 -8.46 13.74
N PHE A 30 -6.00 -9.68 13.60
CA PHE A 30 -5.73 -10.84 14.46
C PHE A 30 -4.24 -11.26 14.47
N SER A 31 -3.37 -10.62 13.67
CA SER A 31 -1.92 -10.87 13.59
C SER A 31 -1.02 -9.75 14.13
N ASP A 32 -1.44 -8.48 14.12
CA ASP A 32 -0.50 -7.34 14.31
C ASP A 32 -0.96 -6.29 15.34
N GLY A 33 -2.03 -6.53 16.09
CA GLY A 33 -2.39 -5.71 17.26
C GLY A 33 -2.62 -4.22 16.99
N GLY A 34 -3.06 -3.85 15.78
CA GLY A 34 -3.29 -2.44 15.41
C GLY A 34 -2.02 -1.64 15.10
N LEU A 35 -0.91 -2.30 14.76
CA LEU A 35 0.39 -1.65 14.53
C LEU A 35 0.40 -0.57 13.44
N TYR A 36 -0.57 -0.52 12.52
CA TYR A 36 -0.62 0.45 11.41
C TYR A 36 -1.71 1.53 11.53
N LEU A 37 -2.33 1.71 12.71
CA LEU A 37 -3.25 2.84 12.94
C LEU A 37 -2.55 4.20 12.93
N ASP A 38 -1.22 4.18 13.06
CA ASP A 38 -0.37 5.34 12.89
C ASP A 38 -0.04 5.55 11.40
N GLU A 39 -0.40 6.71 10.87
CA GLU A 39 -0.15 7.11 9.47
C GLU A 39 1.33 6.96 9.09
N GLY A 40 2.24 7.26 10.03
CA GLY A 40 3.68 7.15 9.83
C GLY A 40 4.14 5.71 9.58
N ARG A 41 3.57 4.74 10.30
CA ARG A 41 3.87 3.32 10.09
C ARG A 41 3.28 2.77 8.80
N ALA A 42 2.07 3.18 8.44
CA ALA A 42 1.48 2.81 7.15
C ALA A 42 2.33 3.35 5.98
N LEU A 43 2.79 4.59 6.08
CA LEU A 43 3.70 5.20 5.12
C LEU A 43 5.05 4.48 5.06
N ALA A 44 5.65 4.16 6.21
CA ALA A 44 6.92 3.43 6.26
C ALA A 44 6.81 2.06 5.56
N LYS A 45 5.71 1.33 5.78
CA LYS A 45 5.47 0.05 5.11
C LYS A 45 5.27 0.20 3.60
N ALA A 46 4.53 1.23 3.16
CA ALA A 46 4.37 1.53 1.75
C ALA A 46 5.73 1.83 1.08
N LEU A 47 6.60 2.59 1.75
CA LEU A 47 7.94 2.91 1.26
C LEU A 47 8.83 1.67 1.17
N GLU A 48 8.77 0.79 2.16
CA GLU A 48 9.47 -0.51 2.15
C GLU A 48 9.03 -1.35 0.95
N LEU A 49 7.71 -1.52 0.75
CA LEU A 49 7.18 -2.30 -0.37
C LEU A 49 7.59 -1.71 -1.73
N MET A 50 7.64 -0.39 -1.86
CA MET A 50 8.15 0.25 -3.08
C MET A 50 9.65 -0.03 -3.27
N ALA A 51 10.45 -0.01 -2.21
CA ALA A 51 11.88 -0.34 -2.28
C ALA A 51 12.10 -1.82 -2.69
N ASP A 52 11.19 -2.71 -2.27
CA ASP A 52 11.18 -4.12 -2.65
C ASP A 52 10.66 -4.39 -4.08
N GLY A 53 10.19 -3.34 -4.78
CA GLY A 53 9.79 -3.41 -6.18
C GLY A 53 8.28 -3.45 -6.43
N ALA A 54 7.44 -3.13 -5.43
CA ALA A 54 6.02 -2.90 -5.67
C ALA A 54 5.83 -1.72 -6.63
N TYR A 55 4.99 -1.94 -7.65
CA TYR A 55 4.70 -0.93 -8.66
C TYR A 55 3.53 -0.03 -8.26
N ILE A 56 2.58 -0.59 -7.51
CA ILE A 56 1.42 0.11 -6.92
C ILE A 56 1.33 -0.32 -5.46
N ILE A 57 0.86 0.60 -4.61
CA ILE A 57 0.47 0.32 -3.23
C ILE A 57 -1.05 0.44 -3.11
N ASP A 58 -1.68 -0.59 -2.55
CA ASP A 58 -3.09 -0.60 -2.14
C ASP A 58 -3.19 -0.38 -0.63
N LEU A 59 -3.94 0.65 -0.23
CA LEU A 59 -4.13 1.04 1.18
C LEU A 59 -5.57 0.73 1.59
N GLY A 60 -5.78 -0.32 2.38
CA GLY A 60 -7.11 -0.77 2.79
C GLY A 60 -7.37 -0.54 4.29
N ALA A 61 -8.38 0.25 4.64
CA ALA A 61 -8.75 0.53 6.04
C ALA A 61 -9.87 -0.38 6.60
N ALA A 62 -10.43 -1.25 5.75
CA ALA A 62 -11.49 -2.18 6.13
C ALA A 62 -11.04 -3.62 5.84
N SER A 63 -11.25 -4.52 6.80
CA SER A 63 -11.15 -5.95 6.59
C SER A 63 -12.49 -6.48 6.10
N SER A 64 -12.48 -7.37 5.12
CA SER A 64 -13.66 -8.09 4.64
C SER A 64 -13.41 -9.59 4.80
N ASN A 65 -14.10 -10.19 5.76
CA ASN A 65 -14.21 -11.65 5.91
C ASN A 65 -15.28 -12.21 4.97
#